data_AF-A0A1G8JZN1-F1
#
_entry.id   AF-A0A1G8JZN1-F1
#
_cell.length_a   1.000
_cell.length_b   1.000
_cell.length_c   1.000
_cell.angle_alpha   90.00
_cell.angle_beta   90.00
_cell.angle_gamma   90.00
#
_symmetry.space_group_name_H-M   'P 1'
#
loop_
_entity.id
_entity.type
_entity.pdbx_description
1 polymer ?
#
loop_
_entity_poly.entity_id
_entity_poly.type
_entity_poly.pdbx_seq_one_letter_code
_entity_poly.pdbx_strand_id
1 'polypeptide(L)'
;MKRTLAALAGAFALVVAGPLAPSTAATPSITPAQVTTGFSGIAYGSYIFNSDKTLTSGPTANSSIGCTGLTGLTSSNSTAALNVPAVGAVGAAATSVRTLETATGKRIESRSVVGSANLLGGLITAGTISSVSIADKNTAGAFSGINQTNIANLKVLGLSVAANPAPNTVIDLNVPLLGSLGKITLNGQEKKLVNGTFQVSTTALRVEVLKAGIAGVKAGTDIRLGVSLAKLTPPQLGYATGAGFTTKAILATGLLGSGPTAYAALSCGAGTQTVNLAGATVPGLATVGASTTTTTTVVSPAVKGTVTNSLAGLNVLSGVIQADAIKAETSASRATAGGLVTLTDTSTFTNLRITGLPAINASVAPNTVVQVPGLGKVTLHKVTKTSAAIMVTMVEIVLNQSIGGLPTGSTIQIGYSGTAIRN
;
A
#
# COMPACT_ATOMS: atom_id res chain seq x y z
N MET A 1 -55.78 24.78 -59.23
CA MET A 1 -54.77 25.85 -59.37
C MET A 1 -53.39 25.21 -59.45
N LYS A 2 -52.54 25.76 -60.33
CA LYS A 2 -51.34 25.13 -60.90
C LYS A 2 -50.14 25.14 -59.93
N ARG A 3 -49.31 24.11 -60.13
CA ARG A 3 -48.01 23.75 -59.55
C ARG A 3 -46.98 24.90 -59.48
N THR A 4 -46.13 24.84 -58.46
CA THR A 4 -44.68 25.09 -58.63
C THR A 4 -43.88 24.37 -57.54
N LEU A 5 -43.19 23.28 -57.93
CA LEU A 5 -42.07 22.68 -57.22
C LEU A 5 -40.80 23.41 -57.68
N ALA A 6 -40.01 23.95 -56.76
CA ALA A 6 -38.65 24.42 -57.02
C ALA A 6 -37.68 23.40 -56.39
N ALA A 7 -36.93 22.71 -57.24
CA ALA A 7 -35.86 21.80 -56.87
C ALA A 7 -34.57 22.62 -56.65
N LEU A 8 -33.97 22.53 -55.46
CA LEU A 8 -32.63 23.03 -55.19
C LEU A 8 -31.65 21.85 -55.28
N ALA A 9 -30.81 21.86 -56.32
CA ALA A 9 -29.70 20.93 -56.48
C ALA A 9 -28.51 21.44 -55.65
N GLY A 10 -28.24 20.80 -54.51
CA GLY A 10 -27.03 21.00 -53.73
C GLY A 10 -25.95 20.01 -54.15
N ALA A 11 -24.83 20.52 -54.68
CA ALA A 11 -23.67 19.72 -55.08
C ALA A 11 -22.97 19.13 -53.83
N PHE A 12 -22.93 17.81 -53.74
CA PHE A 12 -22.11 17.07 -52.78
C PHE A 12 -20.66 17.02 -53.27
N ALA A 13 -19.75 17.71 -52.59
CA ALA A 13 -18.32 17.54 -52.76
C ALA A 13 -17.87 16.30 -51.96
N LEU A 14 -17.44 15.26 -52.67
CA LEU A 14 -16.86 14.04 -52.10
C LEU A 14 -15.41 14.34 -51.66
N VAL A 15 -15.16 14.47 -50.36
CA VAL A 15 -13.80 14.56 -49.81
C VAL A 15 -13.27 13.14 -49.67
N VAL A 16 -12.27 12.78 -50.48
CA VAL A 16 -11.53 11.53 -50.39
C VAL A 16 -10.64 11.58 -49.15
N ALA A 17 -11.03 10.85 -48.10
CA ALA A 17 -10.20 10.64 -46.91
C ALA A 17 -9.06 9.67 -47.25
N GLY A 18 -7.83 10.19 -47.31
CA GLY A 18 -6.62 9.35 -47.38
C GLY A 18 -6.34 8.65 -46.04
N PRO A 19 -5.63 7.50 -46.06
CA PRO A 19 -5.30 6.79 -44.83
C PRO A 19 -4.32 7.62 -43.98
N LEU A 20 -4.77 8.00 -42.78
CA LEU A 20 -3.92 8.58 -41.75
C LEU A 20 -2.94 7.50 -41.28
N ALA A 21 -1.67 7.63 -41.65
CA ALA A 21 -0.60 6.86 -41.04
C ALA A 21 -0.57 7.19 -39.52
N PRO A 22 -0.50 6.18 -38.63
CA PRO A 22 -0.35 6.44 -37.21
C PRO A 22 0.98 7.16 -36.99
N SER A 23 0.92 8.43 -36.60
CA SER A 23 2.08 9.13 -36.06
C SER A 23 2.49 8.43 -34.78
N THR A 24 3.52 7.60 -34.84
CA THR A 24 4.23 7.11 -33.66
C THR A 24 4.85 8.32 -32.98
N ALA A 25 4.13 8.91 -32.03
CA ALA A 25 4.69 9.91 -31.14
C ALA A 25 5.93 9.30 -30.50
N ALA A 26 7.10 9.85 -30.83
CA ALA A 26 8.37 9.43 -30.26
C ALA A 26 8.26 9.55 -28.73
N THR A 27 8.34 8.43 -28.02
CA THR A 27 8.55 8.45 -26.57
C THR A 27 9.85 9.20 -26.31
N PRO A 28 9.83 10.34 -25.60
CA PRO A 28 11.04 11.11 -25.35
C PRO A 28 12.05 10.23 -24.63
N SER A 29 13.25 10.10 -25.22
CA SER A 29 14.39 9.47 -24.57
C SER A 29 14.88 10.39 -23.47
N ILE A 30 14.63 9.99 -22.22
CA ILE A 30 15.12 10.71 -21.05
C ILE A 30 16.64 10.48 -20.97
N THR A 31 17.44 11.50 -21.29
CA THR A 31 18.87 11.47 -21.03
C THR A 31 19.09 11.55 -19.51
N PRO A 32 20.05 10.78 -18.93
CA PRO A 32 20.30 10.74 -17.47
C PRO A 32 20.60 12.08 -16.77
N ALA A 33 20.78 13.15 -17.55
CA ALA A 33 20.90 14.52 -17.05
C ALA A 33 19.58 15.16 -16.58
N GLN A 34 18.41 14.52 -16.78
CA GLN A 34 17.10 15.13 -16.52
C GLN A 34 16.38 14.70 -15.23
N VAL A 35 16.82 13.67 -14.52
CA VAL A 35 16.26 13.40 -13.19
C VAL A 35 16.99 14.30 -12.20
N THR A 36 16.40 15.43 -11.83
CA THR A 36 16.97 16.33 -10.81
C THR A 36 16.46 16.02 -9.40
N THR A 37 15.41 15.20 -9.30
CA THR A 37 14.68 14.89 -8.06
C THR A 37 13.95 13.55 -8.18
N GLY A 38 14.11 12.68 -7.19
CA GLY A 38 13.29 11.48 -7.04
C GLY A 38 12.08 11.71 -6.13
N PHE A 39 11.06 10.90 -6.30
CA PHE A 39 9.80 10.94 -5.58
C PHE A 39 9.56 9.62 -4.85
N SER A 40 9.04 9.70 -3.62
CA SER A 40 8.44 8.56 -2.94
C SER A 40 7.39 9.02 -1.94
N GLY A 41 6.25 8.37 -1.90
CA GLY A 41 5.19 8.73 -0.96
C GLY A 41 4.33 7.55 -0.57
N ILE A 42 3.69 7.66 0.58
CA ILE A 42 2.75 6.68 1.11
C ILE A 42 1.65 7.38 1.88
N ALA A 43 0.43 6.89 1.74
CA ALA A 43 -0.71 7.29 2.54
C ALA A 43 -1.55 6.06 2.91
N TYR A 44 -2.04 6.02 4.15
CA TYR A 44 -2.95 4.99 4.61
C TYR A 44 -3.96 5.55 5.62
N GLY A 45 -5.13 4.92 5.70
CA GLY A 45 -6.23 5.30 6.57
C GLY A 45 -5.93 4.97 8.02
N SER A 46 -5.68 3.70 8.31
CA SER A 46 -5.42 3.19 9.66
C SER A 46 -4.34 2.13 9.66
N TYR A 47 -3.53 2.10 10.72
CA TYR A 47 -2.58 1.03 10.98
C TYR A 47 -2.51 0.81 12.50
N ILE A 48 -2.77 -0.43 12.92
CA ILE A 48 -2.89 -0.82 14.32
C ILE A 48 -1.95 -1.96 14.57
N PHE A 49 -1.09 -1.85 15.59
CA PHE A 49 -0.24 -2.94 16.01
C PHE A 49 0.09 -2.88 17.49
N ASN A 50 0.53 -3.99 18.08
CA ASN A 50 1.15 -4.01 19.40
C ASN A 50 2.65 -4.29 19.33
N SER A 51 3.34 -4.09 20.46
CA SER A 51 4.80 -4.25 20.57
C SER A 51 5.27 -5.68 20.28
N ASP A 52 4.51 -6.69 20.75
CA ASP A 52 4.79 -8.12 20.53
C ASP A 52 4.34 -8.64 19.14
N LYS A 53 3.73 -7.78 18.32
CA LYS A 53 3.21 -8.08 16.97
C LYS A 53 2.18 -9.21 16.90
N THR A 54 1.58 -9.61 18.02
CA THR A 54 0.48 -10.59 18.06
C THR A 54 -0.84 -10.01 17.55
N LEU A 55 -0.98 -8.68 17.57
CA LEU A 55 -2.06 -7.94 16.92
C LEU A 55 -1.40 -6.98 15.94
N THR A 56 -1.56 -7.23 14.64
CA THR A 56 -1.11 -6.30 13.59
C THR A 56 -2.16 -6.28 12.48
N SER A 57 -2.78 -5.12 12.27
CA SER A 57 -3.56 -4.86 11.06
C SER A 57 -2.61 -4.50 9.93
N GLY A 58 -2.95 -4.83 8.68
CA GLY A 58 -2.33 -4.13 7.55
C GLY A 58 -2.78 -2.65 7.49
N PRO A 59 -2.05 -1.77 6.79
CA PRO A 59 -2.50 -0.40 6.54
C PRO A 59 -3.75 -0.42 5.64
N THR A 60 -4.84 0.21 6.11
CA THR A 60 -6.09 0.33 5.32
C THR A 60 -5.96 1.40 4.24
N ALA A 61 -6.66 1.22 3.13
CA ALA A 61 -6.59 2.09 1.95
C ALA A 61 -5.14 2.50 1.63
N ASN A 62 -4.19 1.55 1.62
CA ASN A 62 -2.79 1.89 1.39
C ASN A 62 -2.58 2.35 -0.07
N SER A 63 -2.06 3.55 -0.26
CA SER A 63 -1.59 4.08 -1.53
C SER A 63 -0.13 4.45 -1.41
N SER A 64 0.67 4.09 -2.41
CA SER A 64 2.09 4.36 -2.39
C SER A 64 2.61 4.60 -3.79
N ILE A 65 3.47 5.61 -3.93
CA ILE A 65 4.37 5.75 -5.07
C ILE A 65 5.76 5.37 -4.57
N GLY A 66 6.24 4.23 -5.06
CA GLY A 66 7.61 3.83 -4.86
C GLY A 66 8.57 4.76 -5.59
N CYS A 67 9.85 4.57 -5.35
CA CYS A 67 10.91 5.47 -5.82
C CYS A 67 10.90 5.62 -7.34
N THR A 68 10.88 6.87 -7.81
CA THR A 68 10.78 7.18 -9.24
C THR A 68 11.19 8.62 -9.53
N GLY A 69 11.73 8.91 -10.72
CA GLY A 69 11.92 10.27 -11.22
C GLY A 69 10.70 10.84 -11.97
N LEU A 70 9.65 10.03 -12.19
CA LEU A 70 8.54 10.39 -13.06
C LEU A 70 7.52 11.30 -12.34
N THR A 71 7.10 12.34 -13.05
CA THR A 71 5.98 13.22 -12.67
C THR A 71 4.67 12.72 -13.29
N GLY A 72 3.53 13.22 -12.79
CA GLY A 72 2.20 12.86 -13.30
C GLY A 72 1.68 11.50 -12.83
N LEU A 73 2.40 10.81 -11.94
CA LEU A 73 1.93 9.54 -11.38
C LEU A 73 0.89 9.80 -10.30
N THR A 74 -0.16 8.97 -10.26
CA THR A 74 -1.15 8.96 -9.19
C THR A 74 -1.40 7.53 -8.74
N SER A 75 -1.40 7.31 -7.43
CA SER A 75 -1.86 6.10 -6.76
C SER A 75 -3.00 6.49 -5.84
N SER A 76 -4.13 5.81 -5.90
CA SER A 76 -5.26 6.03 -4.99
C SER A 76 -5.85 4.70 -4.57
N ASN A 77 -6.46 4.68 -3.39
CA ASN A 77 -7.07 3.49 -2.84
C ASN A 77 -8.18 3.88 -1.86
N SER A 78 -9.15 2.98 -1.69
CA SER A 78 -10.21 3.15 -0.72
C SER A 78 -10.55 1.83 -0.03
N THR A 79 -11.15 1.91 1.14
CA THR A 79 -11.53 0.78 1.98
C THR A 79 -12.81 1.13 2.70
N ALA A 80 -13.73 0.17 2.82
CA ALA A 80 -14.91 0.31 3.66
C ALA A 80 -14.52 0.44 5.14
N ALA A 81 -15.51 0.65 6.00
CA ALA A 81 -15.28 0.63 7.44
C ALA A 81 -14.66 -0.70 7.89
N LEU A 82 -13.70 -0.62 8.81
CA LEU A 82 -13.00 -1.75 9.41
C LEU A 82 -13.33 -1.80 10.90
N ASN A 83 -13.69 -2.98 11.40
CA ASN A 83 -13.76 -3.24 12.83
C ASN A 83 -12.57 -4.09 13.26
N VAL A 84 -11.79 -3.61 14.22
CA VAL A 84 -10.67 -4.35 14.81
C VAL A 84 -11.09 -4.79 16.22
N PRO A 85 -11.24 -6.10 16.48
CA PRO A 85 -11.62 -6.60 17.80
C PRO A 85 -10.78 -5.99 18.93
N ALA A 86 -11.44 -5.66 20.05
CA ALA A 86 -10.92 -4.95 21.22
C ALA A 86 -10.41 -3.51 21.00
N VAL A 87 -9.99 -3.14 19.79
CA VAL A 87 -9.53 -1.78 19.47
C VAL A 87 -10.68 -0.86 19.07
N GLY A 88 -11.65 -1.35 18.29
CA GLY A 88 -12.84 -0.58 17.89
C GLY A 88 -13.00 -0.46 16.38
N ALA A 89 -13.84 0.49 15.97
CA ALA A 89 -14.25 0.68 14.58
C ALA A 89 -13.57 1.91 13.96
N VAL A 90 -13.10 1.75 12.74
CA VAL A 90 -12.59 2.81 11.88
C VAL A 90 -13.51 2.90 10.67
N GLY A 91 -13.99 4.09 10.34
CA GLY A 91 -14.84 4.34 9.19
C GLY A 91 -14.13 4.09 7.86
N ALA A 92 -14.85 4.27 6.75
CA ALA A 92 -14.28 4.15 5.42
C ALA A 92 -13.05 5.06 5.26
N ALA A 93 -12.02 4.56 4.60
CA ALA A 93 -10.79 5.29 4.34
C ALA A 93 -10.57 5.48 2.85
N ALA A 94 -10.04 6.64 2.47
CA ALA A 94 -9.63 6.96 1.12
C ALA A 94 -8.28 7.67 1.16
N THR A 95 -7.37 7.27 0.28
CA THR A 95 -6.03 7.84 0.22
C THR A 95 -5.57 8.08 -1.21
N SER A 96 -4.61 8.98 -1.36
CA SER A 96 -3.94 9.20 -2.62
C SER A 96 -2.51 9.67 -2.42
N VAL A 97 -1.66 9.34 -3.38
CA VAL A 97 -0.30 9.84 -3.53
C VAL A 97 -0.12 10.25 -4.98
N ARG A 98 0.42 11.45 -5.22
CA ARG A 98 0.66 11.96 -6.58
C ARG A 98 1.98 12.69 -6.71
N THR A 99 2.67 12.52 -7.85
CA THR A 99 3.85 13.28 -8.23
C THR A 99 3.46 14.32 -9.28
N LEU A 100 3.93 15.55 -9.11
CA LEU A 100 3.59 16.67 -9.99
C LEU A 100 4.83 17.43 -10.43
N GLU A 101 4.75 17.92 -11.65
CA GLU A 101 5.56 19.03 -12.13
C GLU A 101 4.72 20.30 -12.02
N THR A 102 5.28 21.32 -11.41
CA THR A 102 4.66 22.65 -11.26
C THR A 102 5.49 23.65 -12.07
N ALA A 103 4.91 24.80 -12.41
CA ALA A 103 5.64 25.88 -13.06
C ALA A 103 6.90 26.32 -12.28
N THR A 104 6.91 26.09 -10.96
CA THR A 104 7.96 26.52 -10.04
C THR A 104 8.89 25.39 -9.58
N GLY A 105 8.69 24.15 -10.01
CA GLY A 105 9.51 23.01 -9.58
C GLY A 105 8.76 21.67 -9.49
N LYS A 106 9.25 20.78 -8.63
CA LYS A 106 8.71 19.42 -8.47
C LYS A 106 7.99 19.27 -7.13
N ARG A 107 6.89 18.50 -7.14
CA ARG A 107 6.03 18.28 -5.96
C ARG A 107 5.66 16.81 -5.81
N ILE A 108 5.56 16.36 -4.57
CA ILE A 108 4.82 15.14 -4.22
C ILE A 108 3.83 15.44 -3.11
N GLU A 109 2.63 14.91 -3.26
CA GLU A 109 1.54 15.07 -2.32
C GLU A 109 1.02 13.70 -1.89
N SER A 110 0.76 13.56 -0.60
CA SER A 110 0.12 12.38 -0.01
C SER A 110 -1.05 12.82 0.85
N ARG A 111 -2.20 12.17 0.68
CA ARG A 111 -3.45 12.49 1.37
C ARG A 111 -4.07 11.24 1.96
N SER A 112 -4.59 11.36 3.17
CA SER A 112 -5.41 10.34 3.81
C SER A 112 -6.68 10.96 4.39
N VAL A 113 -7.81 10.28 4.22
CA VAL A 113 -9.10 10.64 4.78
C VAL A 113 -9.72 9.38 5.38
N VAL A 114 -10.14 9.47 6.63
CA VAL A 114 -10.88 8.44 7.37
C VAL A 114 -12.21 9.04 7.79
N GLY A 115 -13.33 8.38 7.46
CA GLY A 115 -14.66 8.94 7.64
C GLY A 115 -15.05 9.16 9.10
N SER A 116 -14.65 8.23 9.98
CA SER A 116 -14.91 8.27 11.42
C SER A 116 -13.98 7.34 12.18
N ALA A 117 -13.91 7.49 13.50
CA ALA A 117 -13.25 6.52 14.38
C ALA A 117 -14.01 6.41 15.71
N ASN A 118 -14.14 5.18 16.21
CA ASN A 118 -14.58 4.87 17.56
C ASN A 118 -13.61 3.83 18.12
N LEU A 119 -12.70 4.28 18.98
CA LEU A 119 -11.61 3.47 19.51
C LEU A 119 -11.79 3.22 21.01
N LEU A 120 -11.23 2.10 21.45
CA LEU A 120 -11.06 1.72 22.85
C LEU A 120 -12.39 1.76 23.63
N GLY A 121 -13.46 1.24 23.01
CA GLY A 121 -14.79 1.21 23.63
C GLY A 121 -15.47 2.58 23.76
N GLY A 122 -15.12 3.54 22.89
CA GLY A 122 -15.72 4.89 22.91
C GLY A 122 -14.94 5.91 23.73
N LEU A 123 -13.80 5.53 24.33
CA LEU A 123 -12.91 6.49 25.00
C LEU A 123 -12.38 7.54 24.03
N ILE A 124 -12.27 7.20 22.74
CA ILE A 124 -11.87 8.13 21.68
C ILE A 124 -12.85 8.00 20.54
N THR A 125 -13.54 9.10 20.21
CA THR A 125 -14.40 9.17 19.03
C THR A 125 -14.00 10.34 18.16
N ALA A 126 -14.02 10.17 16.85
CA ALA A 126 -13.81 11.24 15.90
C ALA A 126 -14.77 11.07 14.72
N GLY A 127 -15.18 12.20 14.14
CA GLY A 127 -15.73 12.25 12.80
C GLY A 127 -14.61 12.13 11.77
N THR A 128 -14.71 12.89 10.67
CA THR A 128 -13.72 12.83 9.60
C THR A 128 -12.33 13.22 10.08
N ILE A 129 -11.36 12.35 9.85
CA ILE A 129 -9.95 12.56 10.11
C ILE A 129 -9.25 12.69 8.78
N SER A 130 -8.50 13.76 8.56
CA SER A 130 -7.73 13.94 7.34
C SER A 130 -6.30 14.40 7.60
N SER A 131 -5.40 13.98 6.74
CA SER A 131 -4.01 14.42 6.71
C SER A 131 -3.55 14.69 5.28
N VAL A 132 -2.71 15.71 5.13
CA VAL A 132 -2.03 16.03 3.87
C VAL A 132 -0.58 16.33 4.17
N SER A 133 0.31 15.71 3.39
CA SER A 133 1.75 15.97 3.39
C SER A 133 2.17 16.35 1.98
N ILE A 134 2.75 17.53 1.82
CA ILE A 134 3.29 18.03 0.54
C ILE A 134 4.76 18.31 0.71
N ALA A 135 5.59 17.79 -0.19
CA ALA A 135 7.00 18.13 -0.31
C ALA A 135 7.24 18.76 -1.68
N ASP A 136 7.88 19.91 -1.69
CA ASP A 136 8.19 20.74 -2.85
C ASP A 136 9.71 20.95 -2.96
N LYS A 137 10.21 20.97 -4.18
CA LYS A 137 11.55 21.45 -4.52
C LYS A 137 11.45 22.39 -5.70
N ASN A 138 11.83 23.65 -5.50
CA ASN A 138 11.73 24.66 -6.54
C ASN A 138 12.86 24.52 -7.60
N THR A 139 12.78 25.30 -8.67
CA THR A 139 13.79 25.32 -9.75
C THR A 139 15.18 25.76 -9.27
N ALA A 140 15.26 26.56 -8.19
CA ALA A 140 16.52 26.93 -7.54
C ALA A 140 17.07 25.84 -6.60
N GLY A 141 16.37 24.70 -6.46
CA GLY A 141 16.76 23.57 -5.63
C GLY A 141 16.38 23.68 -4.15
N ALA A 142 15.68 24.74 -3.73
CA ALA A 142 15.22 24.92 -2.36
C ALA A 142 14.02 24.01 -2.05
N PHE A 143 14.04 23.39 -0.87
CA PHE A 143 12.97 22.54 -0.38
C PHE A 143 11.94 23.33 0.44
N SER A 144 10.67 22.98 0.31
CA SER A 144 9.60 23.47 1.19
C SER A 144 8.56 22.37 1.40
N GLY A 145 7.79 22.45 2.48
CA GLY A 145 6.84 21.41 2.81
C GLY A 145 5.63 21.92 3.58
N ILE A 146 4.49 21.28 3.36
CA ILE A 146 3.21 21.60 3.98
C ILE A 146 2.68 20.37 4.69
N ASN A 147 2.24 20.55 5.93
CA ASN A 147 1.51 19.56 6.70
C ASN A 147 0.14 20.16 7.04
N GLN A 148 -0.94 19.42 6.80
CA GLN A 148 -2.29 19.82 7.18
C GLN A 148 -3.00 18.63 7.80
N THR A 149 -3.81 18.92 8.83
CA THR A 149 -4.72 17.95 9.43
C THR A 149 -6.05 18.61 9.76
N ASN A 150 -7.09 17.80 9.81
CA ASN A 150 -8.39 18.18 10.37
C ASN A 150 -8.98 16.92 11.02
N ILE A 151 -9.44 17.05 12.25
CA ILE A 151 -10.05 15.98 13.05
C ILE A 151 -11.42 16.48 13.52
N ALA A 152 -12.46 16.24 12.72
CA ALA A 152 -13.80 16.71 13.05
C ALA A 152 -14.36 15.98 14.28
N ASN A 153 -15.09 16.70 15.14
CA ASN A 153 -15.83 16.14 16.27
C ASN A 153 -15.02 15.20 17.18
N LEU A 154 -13.73 15.48 17.37
CA LEU A 154 -12.87 14.68 18.24
C LEU A 154 -13.35 14.79 19.69
N LYS A 155 -13.57 13.65 20.33
CA LYS A 155 -13.77 13.52 21.77
C LYS A 155 -12.76 12.55 22.35
N VAL A 156 -12.18 12.93 23.47
CA VAL A 156 -11.28 12.10 24.27
C VAL A 156 -11.87 12.05 25.67
N LEU A 157 -12.21 10.85 26.15
CA LEU A 157 -12.87 10.63 27.44
C LEU A 157 -14.18 11.44 27.58
N GLY A 158 -14.90 11.59 26.46
CA GLY A 158 -16.12 12.39 26.37
C GLY A 158 -15.91 13.91 26.24
N LEU A 159 -14.69 14.42 26.43
CA LEU A 159 -14.35 15.84 26.30
C LEU A 159 -14.05 16.19 24.84
N SER A 160 -14.73 17.21 24.32
CA SER A 160 -14.49 17.72 22.97
C SER A 160 -13.12 18.37 22.85
N VAL A 161 -12.39 18.02 21.80
CA VAL A 161 -11.11 18.63 21.42
C VAL A 161 -11.31 19.45 20.14
N ALA A 162 -10.60 20.57 20.03
CA ALA A 162 -10.65 21.42 18.84
C ALA A 162 -10.27 20.63 17.57
N ALA A 163 -10.98 20.90 16.46
CA ALA A 163 -10.82 20.13 15.22
C ALA A 163 -9.47 20.32 14.52
N ASN A 164 -8.77 21.42 14.81
CA ASN A 164 -7.45 21.75 14.28
C ASN A 164 -6.45 21.93 15.44
N PRO A 165 -6.02 20.84 16.09
CA PRO A 165 -5.05 20.93 17.17
C PRO A 165 -3.71 21.44 16.63
N ALA A 166 -2.96 22.16 17.47
CA ALA A 166 -1.62 22.63 17.12
C ALA A 166 -0.71 21.44 16.75
N PRO A 167 0.33 21.64 15.93
CA PRO A 167 1.26 20.56 15.57
C PRO A 167 1.82 19.86 16.81
N ASN A 168 1.80 18.53 16.79
CA ASN A 168 2.30 17.65 17.84
C ASN A 168 1.63 17.86 19.21
N THR A 169 0.34 18.20 19.23
CA THR A 169 -0.44 18.29 20.48
C THR A 169 -0.52 16.91 21.13
N VAL A 170 -0.16 16.80 22.41
CA VAL A 170 -0.25 15.54 23.17
C VAL A 170 -1.31 15.67 24.25
N ILE A 171 -2.17 14.66 24.33
CA ILE A 171 -3.20 14.51 25.38
C ILE A 171 -2.93 13.20 26.10
N ASP A 172 -2.85 13.24 27.43
CA ASP A 172 -2.74 12.02 28.22
C ASP A 172 -4.07 11.26 28.23
N LEU A 173 -4.00 9.94 28.01
CA LEU A 173 -5.15 9.05 28.12
C LEU A 173 -5.32 8.66 29.59
N ASN A 174 -5.82 9.60 30.39
CA ASN A 174 -6.05 9.43 31.82
C ASN A 174 -7.49 8.98 32.11
N VAL A 175 -7.71 7.67 32.20
CA VAL A 175 -9.05 7.11 32.40
C VAL A 175 -9.40 7.16 33.89
N PRO A 176 -10.61 7.63 34.27
CA PRO A 176 -11.07 7.60 35.66
C PRO A 176 -10.90 6.21 36.27
N LEU A 177 -10.42 6.14 37.51
CA LEU A 177 -10.13 4.92 38.28
C LEU A 177 -8.94 4.07 37.79
N LEU A 178 -8.47 4.25 36.54
CA LEU A 178 -7.35 3.48 35.97
C LEU A 178 -6.06 4.30 35.80
N GLY A 179 -6.16 5.62 35.90
CA GLY A 179 -5.03 6.54 35.75
C GLY A 179 -4.57 6.69 34.30
N SER A 180 -3.33 7.16 34.12
CA SER A 180 -2.73 7.32 32.78
C SER A 180 -2.40 5.95 32.17
N LEU A 181 -3.15 5.58 31.15
CA LEU A 181 -2.99 4.34 30.38
C LEU A 181 -2.12 4.53 29.14
N GLY A 182 -1.88 5.76 28.73
CA GLY A 182 -1.20 6.06 27.48
C GLY A 182 -1.25 7.53 27.10
N LYS A 183 -0.98 7.81 25.83
CA LYS A 183 -1.02 9.16 25.28
C LYS A 183 -1.62 9.18 23.88
N ILE A 184 -2.18 10.32 23.52
CA ILE A 184 -2.76 10.60 22.22
C ILE A 184 -1.98 11.76 21.62
N THR A 185 -1.36 11.55 20.48
CA THR A 185 -0.73 12.61 19.70
C THR A 185 -1.64 13.02 18.56
N LEU A 186 -2.06 14.27 18.57
CA LEU A 186 -2.85 14.89 17.52
C LEU A 186 -1.97 15.72 16.62
N ASN A 187 -2.29 15.73 15.33
CA ASN A 187 -1.58 16.51 14.33
C ASN A 187 -0.06 16.30 14.43
N GLY A 188 0.37 15.03 14.50
CA GLY A 188 1.78 14.68 14.55
C GLY A 188 2.44 15.05 13.22
N GLN A 189 3.40 15.97 13.25
CA GLN A 189 4.05 16.51 12.05
C GLN A 189 5.57 16.41 12.16
N GLU A 190 6.21 16.07 11.05
CA GLU A 190 7.66 16.06 10.91
C GLU A 190 8.06 16.60 9.54
N LYS A 191 9.07 17.46 9.51
CA LYS A 191 9.79 17.85 8.30
C LYS A 191 11.28 17.63 8.55
N LYS A 192 11.95 16.88 7.69
CA LYS A 192 13.40 16.69 7.80
C LYS A 192 14.08 16.70 6.43
N LEU A 193 15.28 17.24 6.39
CA LEU A 193 16.22 17.12 5.27
C LEU A 193 17.42 16.34 5.77
N VAL A 194 17.61 15.12 5.26
CA VAL A 194 18.75 14.28 5.64
C VAL A 194 19.39 13.72 4.36
N ASN A 195 20.68 13.97 4.16
CA ASN A 195 21.42 13.50 2.99
C ASN A 195 20.72 13.82 1.66
N GLY A 196 20.19 15.05 1.54
CA GLY A 196 19.45 15.52 0.37
C GLY A 196 18.05 14.90 0.17
N THR A 197 17.60 14.04 1.09
CA THR A 197 16.22 13.55 1.13
C THR A 197 15.37 14.46 2.00
N PHE A 198 14.42 15.16 1.39
CA PHE A 198 13.45 15.97 2.09
C PHE A 198 12.18 15.16 2.34
N GLN A 199 11.79 15.01 3.60
CA GLN A 199 10.63 14.25 4.04
C GLN A 199 9.66 15.17 4.77
N VAL A 200 8.38 15.03 4.44
CA VAL A 200 7.25 15.69 5.08
C VAL A 200 6.26 14.60 5.50
N SER A 201 6.02 14.44 6.80
CA SER A 201 5.14 13.40 7.33
C SER A 201 4.05 13.99 8.23
N THR A 202 2.88 13.36 8.20
CA THR A 202 1.75 13.73 9.05
C THR A 202 1.01 12.49 9.50
N THR A 203 0.70 12.43 10.79
CA THR A 203 -0.25 11.49 11.38
C THR A 203 -1.31 12.31 12.11
N ALA A 204 -2.55 12.28 11.61
CA ALA A 204 -3.61 13.10 12.17
C ALA A 204 -3.96 12.71 13.61
N LEU A 205 -4.09 11.40 13.88
CA LEU A 205 -4.38 10.89 15.22
C LEU A 205 -3.53 9.64 15.49
N ARG A 206 -2.71 9.68 16.54
CA ARG A 206 -1.94 8.53 17.03
C ARG A 206 -2.31 8.26 18.49
N VAL A 207 -2.63 7.01 18.82
CA VAL A 207 -2.93 6.58 20.19
C VAL A 207 -1.90 5.52 20.59
N GLU A 208 -1.19 5.76 21.68
CA GLU A 208 -0.19 4.87 22.24
C GLU A 208 -0.67 4.39 23.61
N VAL A 209 -1.05 3.11 23.71
CA VAL A 209 -1.42 2.48 24.99
C VAL A 209 -0.14 1.99 25.66
N LEU A 210 0.28 2.66 26.72
CA LEU A 210 1.57 2.43 27.39
C LEU A 210 1.45 1.48 28.59
N LYS A 211 0.25 1.37 29.18
CA LYS A 211 -0.03 0.48 30.32
C LYS A 211 -1.23 -0.40 30.04
N ALA A 212 -1.28 -1.55 30.70
CA ALA A 212 -2.47 -2.40 30.71
C ALA A 212 -3.60 -1.70 31.47
N GLY A 213 -4.86 -2.04 31.14
CA GLY A 213 -6.03 -1.48 31.81
C GLY A 213 -7.26 -1.37 30.91
N ILE A 214 -7.07 -1.42 29.59
CA ILE A 214 -8.17 -1.46 28.61
C ILE A 214 -8.44 -2.93 28.26
N ALA A 215 -9.67 -3.39 28.49
CA ALA A 215 -10.06 -4.78 28.21
C ALA A 215 -9.78 -5.15 26.75
N GLY A 216 -9.03 -6.23 26.55
CA GLY A 216 -8.67 -6.76 25.22
C GLY A 216 -7.56 -5.99 24.48
N VAL A 217 -7.06 -4.87 25.01
CA VAL A 217 -5.97 -4.10 24.39
C VAL A 217 -4.71 -4.23 25.24
N LYS A 218 -3.65 -4.79 24.64
CA LYS A 218 -2.37 -4.97 25.31
C LYS A 218 -1.61 -3.64 25.45
N ALA A 219 -0.79 -3.53 26.49
CA ALA A 219 0.22 -2.47 26.58
C ALA A 219 1.18 -2.56 25.37
N GLY A 220 1.63 -1.41 24.89
CA GLY A 220 2.40 -1.27 23.66
C GLY A 220 1.58 -1.23 22.37
N THR A 221 0.25 -1.13 22.46
CA THR A 221 -0.62 -0.94 21.28
C THR A 221 -0.47 0.48 20.73
N ASP A 222 -0.17 0.60 19.44
CA ASP A 222 -0.03 1.84 18.66
C ASP A 222 -1.09 1.84 17.56
N ILE A 223 -1.98 2.82 17.60
CA ILE A 223 -3.07 3.02 16.64
C ILE A 223 -2.78 4.33 15.89
N ARG A 224 -2.64 4.27 14.57
CA ARG A 224 -2.38 5.44 13.73
C ARG A 224 -3.51 5.61 12.74
N LEU A 225 -4.12 6.79 12.72
CA LEU A 225 -5.18 7.16 11.80
C LEU A 225 -4.80 8.42 11.01
N GLY A 226 -5.13 8.42 9.72
CA GLY A 226 -4.86 9.52 8.79
C GLY A 226 -3.37 9.77 8.64
N VAL A 227 -2.65 8.85 7.99
CA VAL A 227 -1.20 8.98 7.78
C VAL A 227 -0.89 9.35 6.34
N SER A 228 -0.05 10.36 6.16
CA SER A 228 0.48 10.81 4.87
C SER A 228 1.98 11.11 4.97
N LEU A 229 2.74 10.65 3.98
CA LEU A 229 4.19 10.81 3.91
C LEU A 229 4.61 11.14 2.48
N ALA A 230 5.25 12.29 2.32
CA ALA A 230 5.78 12.82 1.06
C ALA A 230 7.30 12.93 1.16
N LYS A 231 8.04 12.35 0.20
CA LYS A 231 9.50 12.41 0.15
C LYS A 231 9.99 12.82 -1.23
N LEU A 232 10.93 13.76 -1.22
CA LEU A 232 11.79 14.09 -2.36
C LEU A 232 13.19 13.58 -2.07
N THR A 233 13.77 12.81 -2.99
CA THR A 233 15.10 12.22 -2.84
C THR A 233 16.08 12.84 -3.83
N PRO A 234 17.39 12.76 -3.56
CA PRO A 234 18.39 13.05 -4.57
C PRO A 234 18.19 12.16 -5.80
N PRO A 235 18.62 12.63 -6.98
CA PRO A 235 18.58 11.80 -8.17
C PRO A 235 19.46 10.55 -8.01
N GLN A 236 18.98 9.43 -8.54
CA GLN A 236 19.68 8.14 -8.51
C GLN A 236 19.89 7.66 -9.95
N LEU A 237 20.95 6.88 -10.19
CA LEU A 237 21.25 6.28 -11.50
C LEU A 237 20.18 5.25 -11.95
N GLY A 238 19.30 4.85 -11.04
CA GLY A 238 18.10 4.08 -11.29
C GLY A 238 17.33 3.91 -9.98
N TYR A 239 16.02 3.67 -10.09
CA TYR A 239 15.18 3.47 -8.92
C TYR A 239 14.71 2.03 -8.83
N ALA A 240 15.24 1.30 -7.83
CA ALA A 240 14.62 0.06 -7.41
C ALA A 240 13.29 0.40 -6.72
N THR A 241 12.22 -0.29 -7.12
CA THR A 241 10.90 -0.15 -6.53
C THR A 241 10.26 -1.52 -6.37
N GLY A 242 9.38 -1.65 -5.40
CA GLY A 242 8.83 -2.95 -5.05
C GLY A 242 8.41 -3.00 -3.59
N ALA A 243 7.66 -4.04 -3.26
CA ALA A 243 7.20 -4.30 -1.91
C ALA A 243 6.88 -5.77 -1.73
N GLY A 244 6.90 -6.21 -0.47
CA GLY A 244 6.46 -7.54 -0.05
C GLY A 244 5.42 -7.43 1.05
N PHE A 245 4.59 -8.46 1.19
CA PHE A 245 3.64 -8.60 2.29
C PHE A 245 3.22 -10.06 2.46
N THR A 246 2.71 -10.39 3.65
CA THR A 246 2.32 -11.75 4.00
C THR A 246 0.89 -12.07 3.57
N THR A 247 -0.09 -11.24 3.93
CA THR A 247 -1.49 -11.45 3.53
C THR A 247 -2.14 -10.14 3.10
N LYS A 248 -3.10 -10.21 2.17
CA LYS A 248 -3.95 -9.09 1.75
C LYS A 248 -5.28 -9.65 1.24
N ALA A 249 -6.39 -8.99 1.57
CA ALA A 249 -7.71 -9.38 1.07
C ALA A 249 -8.39 -8.20 0.36
N ILE A 250 -8.94 -8.47 -0.83
CA ILE A 250 -9.63 -7.53 -1.70
C ILE A 250 -11.05 -8.09 -1.90
N LEU A 251 -12.06 -7.30 -1.54
CA LEU A 251 -13.47 -7.65 -1.72
C LEU A 251 -13.85 -7.61 -3.20
N ALA A 252 -14.90 -8.31 -3.58
CA ALA A 252 -15.39 -8.34 -4.97
C ALA A 252 -15.77 -6.95 -5.53
N THR A 253 -16.13 -6.01 -4.67
CA THR A 253 -16.38 -4.61 -5.03
C THR A 253 -15.10 -3.85 -5.41
N GLY A 254 -13.93 -4.47 -5.30
CA GLY A 254 -12.61 -3.84 -5.46
C GLY A 254 -12.11 -3.12 -4.21
N LEU A 255 -12.93 -3.00 -3.16
CA LEU A 255 -12.54 -2.43 -1.87
C LEU A 255 -11.61 -3.39 -1.12
N LEU A 256 -10.65 -2.89 -0.35
CA LEU A 256 -9.85 -3.76 0.51
C LEU A 256 -10.69 -4.30 1.67
N GLY A 257 -10.67 -5.62 1.87
CA GLY A 257 -11.21 -6.25 3.07
C GLY A 257 -10.18 -6.31 4.20
N SER A 258 -8.89 -6.44 3.84
CA SER A 258 -7.75 -6.35 4.76
C SER A 258 -6.51 -5.83 4.03
N GLY A 259 -5.84 -4.85 4.63
CA GLY A 259 -4.59 -4.28 4.12
C GLY A 259 -3.42 -5.28 4.16
N PRO A 260 -2.30 -4.98 3.50
CA PRO A 260 -1.14 -5.87 3.46
C PRO A 260 -0.49 -6.05 4.84
N THR A 261 -0.40 -7.27 5.35
CA THR A 261 0.29 -7.55 6.62
C THR A 261 1.78 -7.77 6.43
N ALA A 262 2.59 -7.48 7.46
CA ALA A 262 4.06 -7.47 7.38
C ALA A 262 4.58 -6.72 6.13
N TYR A 263 3.95 -5.59 5.79
CA TYR A 263 4.28 -4.84 4.58
C TYR A 263 5.64 -4.17 4.71
N ALA A 264 6.52 -4.40 3.73
CA ALA A 264 7.77 -3.68 3.59
C ALA A 264 7.97 -3.29 2.13
N ALA A 265 8.56 -2.11 1.89
CA ALA A 265 8.80 -1.58 0.56
C ALA A 265 10.28 -1.22 0.38
N LEU A 266 10.78 -1.39 -0.84
CA LEU A 266 12.16 -1.03 -1.19
C LEU A 266 12.43 0.45 -0.89
N SER A 267 13.60 0.73 -0.34
CA SER A 267 14.08 2.09 -0.14
C SER A 267 14.57 2.71 -1.45
N CYS A 268 14.49 4.04 -1.54
CA CYS A 268 14.95 4.77 -2.73
C CYS A 268 16.45 4.82 -2.89
N GLY A 269 17.18 4.78 -1.77
CA GLY A 269 18.63 4.57 -1.75
C GLY A 269 18.97 3.15 -1.34
N ALA A 270 20.27 2.89 -1.18
CA ALA A 270 20.73 1.64 -0.59
C ALA A 270 20.18 1.47 0.83
N GLY A 271 19.84 0.23 1.19
CA GLY A 271 19.36 -0.08 2.52
C GLY A 271 18.57 -1.37 2.58
N THR A 272 18.35 -1.83 3.80
CA THR A 272 17.52 -2.99 4.10
C THR A 272 16.42 -2.59 5.06
N GLN A 273 15.20 -3.04 4.79
CA GLN A 273 14.07 -2.95 5.72
C GLN A 273 13.58 -4.35 6.02
N THR A 274 13.28 -4.63 7.28
CA THR A 274 12.73 -5.92 7.72
C THR A 274 11.52 -5.66 8.59
N VAL A 275 10.42 -6.34 8.29
CA VAL A 275 9.18 -6.31 9.08
C VAL A 275 8.82 -7.73 9.48
N ASN A 276 8.77 -7.96 10.79
CA ASN A 276 8.38 -9.23 11.38
C ASN A 276 6.93 -9.18 11.87
N LEU A 277 6.26 -10.31 11.81
CA LEU A 277 4.90 -10.54 12.27
C LEU A 277 4.83 -11.91 12.95
N ALA A 278 4.25 -11.98 14.15
CA ALA A 278 4.17 -13.25 14.89
C ALA A 278 3.14 -14.22 14.28
N GLY A 279 2.13 -13.68 13.61
CA GLY A 279 1.10 -14.41 12.90
C GLY A 279 0.10 -13.45 12.26
N ALA A 280 -0.62 -13.93 11.25
CA ALA A 280 -1.73 -13.19 10.67
C ALA A 280 -2.95 -14.10 10.56
N THR A 281 -4.14 -13.51 10.65
CA THR A 281 -5.39 -14.22 10.43
C THR A 281 -6.27 -13.39 9.52
N VAL A 282 -6.79 -14.02 8.48
CA VAL A 282 -7.90 -13.54 7.68
C VAL A 282 -9.14 -14.24 8.23
N PRO A 283 -9.99 -13.54 9.02
CA PRO A 283 -11.08 -14.17 9.75
C PRO A 283 -11.97 -15.05 8.87
N GLY A 284 -12.21 -16.29 9.32
CA GLY A 284 -13.03 -17.28 8.62
C GLY A 284 -12.38 -17.93 7.40
N LEU A 285 -11.15 -17.53 7.02
CA LEU A 285 -10.51 -18.03 5.81
C LEU A 285 -9.15 -18.66 6.06
N ALA A 286 -8.19 -17.90 6.59
CA ALA A 286 -6.79 -18.34 6.63
C ALA A 286 -6.07 -17.87 7.87
N THR A 287 -5.18 -18.71 8.38
CA THR A 287 -4.20 -18.38 9.41
C THR A 287 -2.80 -18.60 8.83
N VAL A 288 -1.89 -17.69 9.15
CA VAL A 288 -0.46 -17.83 8.89
C VAL A 288 0.27 -17.64 10.21
N GLY A 289 1.29 -18.46 10.43
CA GLY A 289 2.20 -18.31 11.55
C GLY A 289 3.18 -17.15 11.34
N ALA A 290 4.31 -17.22 12.03
CA ALA A 290 5.32 -16.17 11.98
C ALA A 290 5.74 -15.88 10.53
N SER A 291 5.87 -14.59 10.21
CA SER A 291 6.31 -14.14 8.91
C SER A 291 7.27 -12.96 8.99
N THR A 292 8.12 -12.86 7.97
CA THR A 292 9.12 -11.81 7.82
C THR A 292 9.11 -11.34 6.38
N THR A 293 9.03 -10.03 6.19
CA THR A 293 9.28 -9.40 4.89
C THR A 293 10.55 -8.58 4.97
N THR A 294 11.51 -8.92 4.12
CA THR A 294 12.78 -8.21 3.97
C THR A 294 12.86 -7.60 2.59
N THR A 295 13.22 -6.33 2.51
CA THR A 295 13.48 -5.64 1.24
C THR A 295 14.87 -5.04 1.28
N THR A 296 15.67 -5.29 0.25
CA THR A 296 17.04 -4.78 0.13
C THR A 296 17.20 -4.04 -1.18
N THR A 297 17.64 -2.79 -1.11
CA THR A 297 18.08 -2.01 -2.26
C THR A 297 19.59 -1.85 -2.21
N VAL A 298 20.24 -2.05 -3.35
CA VAL A 298 21.64 -1.68 -3.61
C VAL A 298 21.65 -0.75 -4.82
N VAL A 299 22.46 0.31 -4.78
CA VAL A 299 22.55 1.30 -5.87
C VAL A 299 23.94 1.36 -6.52
N SER A 300 24.92 0.63 -5.99
CA SER A 300 26.30 0.56 -6.49
C SER A 300 26.91 -0.83 -6.23
N PRO A 301 27.70 -1.41 -7.17
CA PRO A 301 28.06 -0.86 -8.49
C PRO A 301 26.90 -0.90 -9.51
N ALA A 302 25.83 -1.62 -9.19
CA ALA A 302 24.65 -1.78 -10.02
C ALA A 302 23.39 -1.60 -9.17
N VAL A 303 22.30 -1.11 -9.76
CA VAL A 303 21.02 -1.01 -9.06
C VAL A 303 20.42 -2.41 -8.96
N LYS A 304 20.10 -2.83 -7.74
CA LYS A 304 19.43 -4.11 -7.46
C LYS A 304 18.41 -3.92 -6.34
N GLY A 305 17.18 -4.37 -6.58
CA GLY A 305 16.16 -4.53 -5.56
C GLY A 305 15.87 -6.01 -5.35
N THR A 306 15.86 -6.45 -4.09
CA THR A 306 15.40 -7.78 -3.69
C THR A 306 14.28 -7.63 -2.68
N VAL A 307 13.20 -8.37 -2.87
CA VAL A 307 12.12 -8.50 -1.90
C VAL A 307 11.98 -9.98 -1.56
N THR A 308 11.96 -10.30 -0.28
CA THR A 308 11.76 -11.65 0.25
C THR A 308 10.66 -11.59 1.29
N ASN A 309 9.57 -12.33 1.09
CA ASN A 309 8.59 -12.62 2.12
C ASN A 309 8.66 -14.10 2.48
N SER A 310 8.90 -14.40 3.75
CA SER A 310 8.90 -15.75 4.30
C SER A 310 7.79 -15.84 5.33
N LEU A 311 7.00 -16.91 5.30
CA LEU A 311 5.97 -17.18 6.30
C LEU A 311 5.92 -18.68 6.63
N ALA A 312 5.57 -19.00 7.87
CA ALA A 312 5.42 -20.36 8.35
C ALA A 312 3.95 -20.72 8.59
N GLY A 313 3.63 -22.01 8.50
CA GLY A 313 2.35 -22.57 8.95
C GLY A 313 1.13 -21.94 8.28
N LEU A 314 1.08 -21.91 6.96
CA LEU A 314 -0.14 -21.56 6.24
C LEU A 314 -1.20 -22.62 6.49
N ASN A 315 -2.40 -22.19 6.88
CA ASN A 315 -3.59 -23.02 6.95
C ASN A 315 -4.80 -22.23 6.42
N VAL A 316 -5.45 -22.74 5.37
CA VAL A 316 -6.68 -22.17 4.78
C VAL A 316 -7.83 -23.13 5.01
N LEU A 317 -8.98 -22.60 5.45
CA LEU A 317 -10.23 -23.32 5.73
C LEU A 317 -10.02 -24.60 6.55
N SER A 318 -9.34 -24.48 7.69
CA SER A 318 -9.11 -25.61 8.61
C SER A 318 -8.42 -26.81 7.96
N GLY A 319 -7.54 -26.56 6.98
CA GLY A 319 -6.62 -27.55 6.43
C GLY A 319 -6.82 -27.88 4.96
N VAL A 320 -7.76 -27.24 4.29
CA VAL A 320 -7.98 -27.42 2.84
C VAL A 320 -6.72 -27.06 2.03
N ILE A 321 -5.99 -26.02 2.43
CA ILE A 321 -4.65 -25.71 1.91
C ILE A 321 -3.72 -25.54 3.10
N GLN A 322 -2.61 -26.29 3.10
CA GLN A 322 -1.57 -26.20 4.12
C GLN A 322 -0.20 -26.06 3.48
N ALA A 323 0.68 -25.27 4.09
CA ALA A 323 2.10 -25.29 3.79
C ALA A 323 2.90 -24.97 5.05
N ASP A 324 3.97 -25.72 5.29
CA ASP A 324 4.79 -25.53 6.49
C ASP A 324 5.60 -24.24 6.38
N ALA A 325 6.09 -23.94 5.17
CA ALA A 325 6.73 -22.67 4.86
C ALA A 325 6.44 -22.23 3.43
N ILE A 326 6.38 -20.92 3.24
CA ILE A 326 6.30 -20.28 1.93
C ILE A 326 7.38 -19.21 1.89
N LYS A 327 8.13 -19.19 0.78
CA LYS A 327 9.08 -18.13 0.45
C LYS A 327 8.66 -17.51 -0.88
N ALA A 328 8.30 -16.24 -0.87
CA ALA A 328 8.14 -15.42 -2.06
C ALA A 328 9.39 -14.54 -2.20
N GLU A 329 10.21 -14.74 -3.22
CA GLU A 329 11.42 -13.95 -3.41
C GLU A 329 11.58 -13.52 -4.85
N THR A 330 11.63 -12.22 -5.05
CA THR A 330 11.88 -11.62 -6.35
C THR A 330 13.06 -10.67 -6.28
N SER A 331 13.84 -10.59 -7.37
CA SER A 331 14.79 -9.52 -7.53
C SER A 331 14.78 -8.95 -8.94
N ALA A 332 15.10 -7.66 -9.02
CA ALA A 332 15.34 -6.95 -10.26
C ALA A 332 16.71 -6.28 -10.16
N SER A 333 17.58 -6.46 -11.15
CA SER A 333 18.90 -5.82 -11.21
C SER A 333 19.18 -5.21 -12.57
N ARG A 334 19.97 -4.15 -12.59
CA ARG A 334 20.44 -3.49 -13.81
C ARG A 334 21.90 -3.09 -13.62
N ALA A 335 22.76 -3.66 -14.46
CA ALA A 335 24.21 -3.43 -14.39
C ALA A 335 24.61 -2.01 -14.79
N THR A 336 24.01 -1.47 -15.87
CA THR A 336 24.35 -0.15 -16.42
C THR A 336 23.08 0.67 -16.62
N ALA A 337 23.13 1.98 -16.37
CA ALA A 337 22.00 2.88 -16.62
C ALA A 337 21.50 2.74 -18.07
N GLY A 338 20.19 2.62 -18.26
CA GLY A 338 19.56 2.35 -19.56
C GLY A 338 19.71 0.91 -20.09
N GLY A 339 20.49 0.04 -19.43
CA GLY A 339 20.66 -1.36 -19.81
C GLY A 339 19.45 -2.25 -19.47
N LEU A 340 19.51 -3.50 -19.95
CA LEU A 340 18.50 -4.51 -19.69
C LEU A 340 18.35 -4.78 -18.18
N VAL A 341 17.11 -4.98 -17.75
CA VAL A 341 16.79 -5.38 -16.38
C VAL A 341 16.76 -6.91 -16.33
N THR A 342 17.55 -7.49 -15.43
CA THR A 342 17.49 -8.92 -15.12
C THR A 342 16.46 -9.13 -14.01
N LEU A 343 15.54 -10.06 -14.22
CA LEU A 343 14.46 -10.38 -13.28
C LEU A 343 14.58 -11.82 -12.82
N THR A 344 14.62 -12.03 -11.51
CA THR A 344 14.81 -13.36 -10.90
C THR A 344 13.68 -13.66 -9.94
N ASP A 345 13.25 -14.92 -9.94
CA ASP A 345 12.28 -15.53 -9.03
C ASP A 345 12.91 -16.77 -8.40
N THR A 346 12.95 -16.82 -7.07
CA THR A 346 13.48 -17.94 -6.28
C THR A 346 12.45 -18.42 -5.26
N SER A 347 11.18 -18.23 -5.57
CA SER A 347 10.07 -18.53 -4.68
C SER A 347 9.80 -20.03 -4.57
N THR A 348 9.45 -20.49 -3.37
CA THR A 348 9.28 -21.92 -3.07
C THR A 348 8.18 -22.18 -2.05
N PHE A 349 7.63 -23.39 -2.11
CA PHE A 349 6.80 -23.98 -1.06
C PHE A 349 7.59 -25.04 -0.30
N THR A 350 7.31 -25.20 0.98
CA THR A 350 7.71 -26.38 1.76
C THR A 350 6.45 -27.10 2.21
N ASN A 351 6.35 -28.38 1.87
CA ASN A 351 5.26 -29.26 2.28
C ASN A 351 3.86 -28.70 1.96
N LEU A 352 3.66 -28.20 0.74
CA LEU A 352 2.34 -27.77 0.27
C LEU A 352 1.41 -28.98 0.14
N ARG A 353 0.21 -28.87 0.71
CA ARG A 353 -0.84 -29.89 0.67
C ARG A 353 -2.16 -29.22 0.36
N ILE A 354 -2.94 -29.83 -0.53
CA ILE A 354 -4.31 -29.42 -0.82
C ILE A 354 -5.21 -30.64 -0.68
N THR A 355 -6.22 -30.55 0.19
CA THR A 355 -7.14 -31.67 0.43
C THR A 355 -7.85 -32.07 -0.86
N GLY A 356 -7.90 -33.39 -1.13
CA GLY A 356 -8.55 -33.94 -2.33
C GLY A 356 -7.68 -33.92 -3.58
N LEU A 357 -6.42 -33.47 -3.49
CA LEU A 357 -5.46 -33.53 -4.59
C LEU A 357 -4.25 -34.41 -4.22
N PRO A 358 -3.61 -35.06 -5.22
CA PRO A 358 -2.35 -35.76 -4.99
C PRO A 358 -1.28 -34.81 -4.44
N ALA A 359 -0.26 -35.37 -3.79
CA ALA A 359 0.83 -34.59 -3.21
C ALA A 359 1.44 -33.64 -4.25
N ILE A 360 1.30 -32.34 -4.03
CA ILE A 360 1.94 -31.31 -4.85
C ILE A 360 3.36 -31.18 -4.32
N ASN A 361 4.34 -31.46 -5.17
CA ASN A 361 5.75 -31.33 -4.77
C ASN A 361 6.10 -29.86 -4.45
N ALA A 362 7.23 -29.64 -3.77
CA ALA A 362 7.71 -28.29 -3.41
C ALA A 362 7.94 -27.36 -4.62
N SER A 363 8.04 -27.91 -5.84
CA SER A 363 8.34 -27.19 -7.07
C SER A 363 7.08 -27.00 -7.90
N VAL A 364 6.18 -26.15 -7.40
CA VAL A 364 4.97 -25.77 -8.14
C VAL A 364 5.36 -24.88 -9.31
N ALA A 365 4.99 -25.31 -10.53
CA ALA A 365 5.22 -24.52 -11.73
C ALA A 365 4.52 -23.15 -11.64
N PRO A 366 5.12 -22.08 -12.17
CA PRO A 366 4.50 -20.76 -12.19
C PRO A 366 3.09 -20.78 -12.79
N ASN A 367 2.16 -20.05 -12.16
CA ASN A 367 0.78 -19.88 -12.57
C ASN A 367 -0.05 -21.18 -12.59
N THR A 368 0.28 -22.15 -11.72
CA THR A 368 -0.51 -23.38 -11.57
C THR A 368 -1.89 -23.05 -10.99
N VAL A 369 -2.95 -23.32 -11.74
CA VAL A 369 -4.34 -23.06 -11.31
C VAL A 369 -4.99 -24.36 -10.85
N VAL A 370 -5.63 -24.31 -9.69
CA VAL A 370 -6.34 -25.42 -9.06
C VAL A 370 -7.73 -24.95 -8.65
N GLN A 371 -8.74 -25.78 -8.88
CA GLN A 371 -10.08 -25.55 -8.34
C GLN A 371 -10.23 -26.33 -7.04
N VAL A 372 -10.61 -25.63 -5.97
CA VAL A 372 -10.74 -26.21 -4.64
C VAL A 372 -12.22 -26.19 -4.23
N PRO A 373 -12.86 -27.35 -4.04
CA PRO A 373 -14.26 -27.43 -3.61
C PRO A 373 -14.50 -26.62 -2.33
N GLY A 374 -15.58 -25.83 -2.30
CA GLY A 374 -15.94 -24.99 -1.16
C GLY A 374 -15.06 -23.74 -0.95
N LEU A 375 -14.07 -23.49 -1.82
CA LEU A 375 -13.22 -22.29 -1.75
C LEU A 375 -13.30 -21.47 -3.05
N GLY A 376 -13.02 -22.10 -4.19
CA GLY A 376 -12.98 -21.45 -5.49
C GLY A 376 -11.65 -21.67 -6.23
N LYS A 377 -11.23 -20.66 -6.99
CA LYS A 377 -10.04 -20.73 -7.85
C LYS A 377 -8.80 -20.37 -7.04
N VAL A 378 -7.84 -21.27 -7.00
CA VAL A 378 -6.54 -21.05 -6.36
C VAL A 378 -5.46 -21.01 -7.43
N THR A 379 -4.71 -19.92 -7.51
CA THR A 379 -3.51 -19.84 -8.34
C THR A 379 -2.30 -19.93 -7.43
N LEU A 380 -1.55 -21.01 -7.58
CA LEU A 380 -0.29 -21.23 -6.89
C LEU A 380 0.85 -20.63 -7.72
N HIS A 381 1.81 -20.03 -7.03
CA HIS A 381 3.01 -19.44 -7.63
C HIS A 381 2.66 -18.52 -8.82
N LYS A 382 1.74 -17.57 -8.61
CA LYS A 382 1.32 -16.63 -9.65
C LYS A 382 2.46 -15.67 -9.95
N VAL A 383 3.03 -15.74 -11.16
CA VAL A 383 4.16 -14.91 -11.59
C VAL A 383 3.74 -14.02 -12.75
N THR A 384 3.95 -12.71 -12.61
CA THR A 384 3.77 -11.72 -13.67
C THR A 384 5.09 -10.99 -13.91
N LYS A 385 5.55 -10.96 -15.17
CA LYS A 385 6.80 -10.29 -15.58
C LYS A 385 6.54 -9.26 -16.67
N THR A 386 7.25 -8.15 -16.62
CA THR A 386 7.40 -7.19 -17.72
C THR A 386 8.89 -7.08 -18.07
N SER A 387 9.26 -6.15 -18.96
CA SER A 387 10.67 -5.87 -19.26
C SER A 387 11.47 -5.30 -18.08
N ALA A 388 10.79 -4.82 -17.03
CA ALA A 388 11.42 -4.09 -15.93
C ALA A 388 10.89 -4.45 -14.54
N ALA A 389 9.89 -5.32 -14.44
CA ALA A 389 9.24 -5.68 -13.19
C ALA A 389 8.89 -7.17 -13.13
N ILE A 390 8.97 -7.74 -11.93
CA ILE A 390 8.48 -9.07 -11.61
C ILE A 390 7.63 -9.00 -10.34
N MET A 391 6.51 -9.69 -10.34
CA MET A 391 5.61 -9.84 -9.19
C MET A 391 5.26 -11.30 -9.02
N VAL A 392 5.31 -11.78 -7.78
CA VAL A 392 4.98 -13.14 -7.37
C VAL A 392 3.97 -13.09 -6.25
N THR A 393 2.89 -13.87 -6.39
CA THR A 393 1.97 -14.20 -5.30
C THR A 393 1.95 -15.70 -5.13
N MET A 394 2.38 -16.19 -3.98
CA MET A 394 2.53 -17.63 -3.78
C MET A 394 1.19 -18.34 -3.73
N VAL A 395 0.20 -17.80 -3.03
CA VAL A 395 -1.17 -18.33 -3.07
C VAL A 395 -2.12 -17.17 -3.32
N GLU A 396 -2.77 -17.18 -4.49
CA GLU A 396 -3.89 -16.30 -4.78
C GLU A 396 -5.19 -17.11 -4.78
N ILE A 397 -6.16 -16.70 -3.98
CA ILE A 397 -7.46 -17.37 -3.86
C ILE A 397 -8.53 -16.39 -4.35
N VAL A 398 -9.36 -16.82 -5.30
CA VAL A 398 -10.57 -16.11 -5.72
C VAL A 398 -11.78 -16.92 -5.26
N LEU A 399 -12.55 -16.35 -4.34
CA LEU A 399 -13.68 -17.05 -3.72
C LEU A 399 -14.82 -17.27 -4.70
N ASN A 400 -15.36 -18.49 -4.77
CA ASN A 400 -16.57 -18.80 -5.53
C ASN A 400 -17.87 -18.72 -4.69
N GLN A 401 -17.73 -18.55 -3.38
CA GLN A 401 -18.82 -18.38 -2.43
C GLN A 401 -18.41 -17.42 -1.32
N SER A 402 -19.38 -16.91 -0.55
CA SER A 402 -19.07 -16.08 0.62
C SER A 402 -18.47 -16.93 1.74
N ILE A 403 -17.39 -16.46 2.36
CA ILE A 403 -16.73 -17.13 3.48
C ILE A 403 -16.48 -16.10 4.59
N GLY A 404 -17.11 -16.31 5.75
CA GLY A 404 -17.06 -15.34 6.85
C GLY A 404 -17.57 -13.97 6.40
N GLY A 405 -16.74 -12.94 6.55
CA GLY A 405 -17.05 -11.57 6.09
C GLY A 405 -16.67 -11.29 4.63
N LEU A 406 -16.14 -12.27 3.89
CA LEU A 406 -15.68 -12.08 2.51
C LEU A 406 -16.76 -12.52 1.52
N PRO A 407 -17.28 -11.62 0.65
CA PRO A 407 -18.26 -11.99 -0.36
C PRO A 407 -17.63 -12.84 -1.49
N THR A 408 -18.49 -13.53 -2.25
CA THR A 408 -18.12 -14.21 -3.50
C THR A 408 -17.35 -13.26 -4.43
N GLY A 409 -16.28 -13.73 -5.04
CA GLY A 409 -15.39 -12.95 -5.92
C GLY A 409 -14.27 -12.22 -5.20
N SER A 410 -14.21 -12.27 -3.86
CA SER A 410 -13.10 -11.70 -3.11
C SER A 410 -11.78 -12.40 -3.48
N THR A 411 -10.71 -11.61 -3.60
CA THR A 411 -9.36 -12.10 -3.88
C THR A 411 -8.49 -12.00 -2.63
N ILE A 412 -7.83 -13.09 -2.28
CA ILE A 412 -6.91 -13.16 -1.14
C ILE A 412 -5.54 -13.53 -1.65
N GLN A 413 -4.54 -12.74 -1.27
CA GLN A 413 -3.15 -12.90 -1.67
C GLN A 413 -2.32 -13.25 -0.44
N ILE A 414 -1.55 -14.33 -0.53
CA ILE A 414 -0.68 -14.83 0.53
C ILE A 414 0.73 -15.04 -0.04
N GLY A 415 1.72 -14.53 0.67
CA GLY A 415 3.13 -14.60 0.25
C GLY A 415 3.39 -13.79 -1.01
N TYR A 416 3.42 -12.46 -0.90
CA TYR A 416 3.64 -11.57 -2.03
C TYR A 416 5.06 -10.99 -2.03
N SER A 417 5.67 -10.96 -3.21
CA SER A 417 6.91 -10.25 -3.49
C SER A 417 6.84 -9.58 -4.85
N GLY A 418 7.15 -8.29 -4.93
CA GLY A 418 7.25 -7.57 -6.20
C GLY A 418 8.48 -6.67 -6.24
N THR A 419 9.23 -6.72 -7.34
CA THR A 419 10.42 -5.92 -7.58
C THR A 419 10.46 -5.41 -9.01
N ALA A 420 10.91 -4.18 -9.18
CA ALA A 420 11.10 -3.53 -10.46
C ALA A 420 12.26 -2.54 -10.42
N ILE A 421 12.81 -2.22 -11.58
CA ILE A 421 13.75 -1.12 -11.77
C ILE A 421 13.14 -0.13 -12.76
N ARG A 422 13.07 1.13 -12.34
CA ARG A 422 12.61 2.24 -13.18
C ARG A 422 13.78 3.11 -13.64
N ASN A 423 13.62 3.69 -14.82
CA ASN A 423 14.49 4.75 -15.34
C ASN A 423 14.23 6.05 -14.57
#